data_AF-A0A507FKS4-F1
#
_entry.id   AF-A0A507FKS4-F1
#
_cell.length_a   1.000
_cell.length_b   1.000
_cell.length_c   1.000
_cell.angle_alpha   90.00
_cell.angle_beta   90.00
_cell.angle_gamma   90.00
#
_symmetry.space_group_name_H-M   'P 1'
#
loop_
_entity.id
_entity.type
_entity.pdbx_description
1 polymer ?
#
loop_
_entity_poly.entity_id
_entity_poly.type
_entity_poly.pdbx_seq_one_letter_code
_entity_poly.pdbx_strand_id
1 'polypeptide(L)'
;MKRGHPDSKSPVHAEASLDNEDEDDYMSMAFLEQESSTAKSKKAMTYSEKRRRDMELSRQRGSSKSVREKEAEAREAGLKTTVLTDDNKGLAMLQKMGFKKGMALGKHDDGTNQKTKLLEPISVTMKSGHGGLGIDSHQRELDRAREAELNNAVKLTEDEYRIAAAKRVNDRQVEGELVRARKALQQLDESAGVSQSDMWISEPKQRPPKDELDLMNVRQQVFKNYEAYYAELAVDGESGDEREENEEDGETAFDRMELHDKFALVHHQLRSVYFYCIWCGDRYKDSKEMEELCPGPTREDHDE
;
A
#
# COMPACT_ATOMS: atom_id res chain seq x y z
N MET A 1 -5.68 66.14 -30.29
CA MET A 1 -4.30 66.65 -30.20
C MET A 1 -3.38 65.58 -29.64
N LYS A 2 -2.42 65.14 -30.48
CA LYS A 2 -1.02 64.86 -30.14
C LYS A 2 -0.69 63.78 -29.08
N ARG A 3 -0.11 62.67 -29.55
CA ARG A 3 1.34 62.31 -29.48
C ARG A 3 1.62 61.52 -28.18
N GLY A 4 2.32 60.40 -28.14
CA GLY A 4 3.15 59.67 -29.10
C GLY A 4 3.95 58.63 -28.29
N HIS A 5 4.33 57.52 -28.92
CA HIS A 5 5.40 56.64 -28.45
C HIS A 5 6.71 57.43 -28.34
N PRO A 6 7.67 56.93 -27.56
CA PRO A 6 8.94 56.62 -28.21
C PRO A 6 9.56 55.30 -27.76
N ASP A 7 10.00 54.53 -28.75
CA ASP A 7 11.02 53.50 -28.66
C ASP A 7 12.36 54.07 -28.16
N SER A 8 13.16 53.24 -27.47
CA SER A 8 14.46 52.78 -27.99
C SER A 8 15.43 52.35 -26.86
N LYS A 9 16.04 51.19 -27.08
CA LYS A 9 17.47 50.83 -26.90
C LYS A 9 17.68 49.48 -26.20
N SER A 10 17.93 48.46 -27.01
CA SER A 10 18.96 47.46 -26.70
C SER A 10 20.34 48.09 -26.94
N PRO A 11 21.45 47.56 -26.36
CA PRO A 11 22.20 46.53 -27.09
C PRO A 11 23.03 45.53 -26.25
N VAL A 12 23.57 44.57 -27.00
CA VAL A 12 24.82 43.78 -26.88
C VAL A 12 24.95 42.54 -25.98
N HIS A 13 25.20 41.43 -26.71
CA HIS A 13 25.85 40.19 -26.34
C HIS A 13 27.28 40.38 -25.78
N ALA A 14 27.67 39.48 -24.86
CA ALA A 14 29.07 39.10 -24.62
C ALA A 14 29.15 37.60 -24.26
N GLU A 15 29.53 36.83 -25.27
CA GLU A 15 30.45 35.69 -25.35
C GLU A 15 30.57 34.62 -24.24
N ALA A 16 30.59 33.38 -24.76
CA ALA A 16 30.77 32.07 -24.17
C ALA A 16 31.99 31.86 -23.26
N SER A 17 31.80 31.00 -22.26
CA SER A 17 32.80 30.02 -21.84
C SER A 17 32.13 28.65 -21.76
N LEU A 18 32.64 27.71 -22.56
CA LEU A 18 32.36 26.28 -22.50
C LEU A 18 33.28 25.63 -21.46
N ASP A 19 32.91 24.41 -21.07
CA ASP A 19 33.61 23.45 -20.20
C ASP A 19 33.35 23.53 -18.68
N ASN A 20 32.28 22.84 -18.27
CA ASN A 20 32.44 21.58 -17.54
C ASN A 20 31.29 20.64 -17.93
N GLU A 21 31.62 19.67 -18.79
CA GLU A 21 30.89 18.41 -18.90
C GLU A 21 31.14 17.62 -17.61
N ASP A 22 30.31 17.85 -16.59
CA ASP A 22 30.06 16.84 -15.57
C ASP A 22 28.58 16.49 -15.73
N GLU A 23 28.33 15.28 -16.24
CA GLU A 23 27.02 14.68 -16.45
C GLU A 23 26.10 14.98 -15.27
N ASP A 24 25.06 15.79 -15.52
CA ASP A 24 23.96 16.00 -14.58
C ASP A 24 23.35 14.62 -14.28
N ASP A 25 23.79 14.06 -13.16
CA ASP A 25 23.41 12.78 -12.59
C ASP A 25 21.89 12.64 -12.68
N TYR A 26 21.44 11.89 -13.70
CA TYR A 26 20.05 11.70 -14.12
C TYR A 26 19.34 10.83 -13.07
N MET A 27 19.24 11.36 -11.85
CA MET A 27 18.52 10.86 -10.67
C MET A 27 18.79 11.74 -9.43
N SER A 28 19.49 12.87 -9.55
CA SER A 28 19.68 13.79 -8.43
C SER A 28 18.36 14.50 -8.04
N MET A 29 18.07 14.52 -6.74
CA MET A 29 16.82 14.99 -6.11
C MET A 29 16.45 16.47 -6.35
N ALA A 30 17.26 17.24 -7.09
CA ALA A 30 17.04 18.67 -7.32
C ALA A 30 15.73 18.96 -8.09
N PHE A 31 15.34 18.08 -9.03
CA PHE A 31 14.08 18.25 -9.78
C PHE A 31 12.83 18.03 -8.92
N LEU A 32 12.91 17.12 -7.94
CA LEU A 32 11.82 16.80 -7.02
C LEU A 32 11.61 17.90 -5.97
N GLU A 33 12.68 18.63 -5.64
CA GLU A 33 12.64 19.77 -4.73
C GLU A 33 12.06 21.02 -5.41
N GLN A 34 12.30 21.21 -6.71
CA GLN A 34 11.75 22.34 -7.47
C GLN A 34 10.21 22.27 -7.61
N GLU A 35 9.63 21.08 -7.81
CA GLU A 35 8.18 20.86 -7.78
C GLU A 35 7.55 20.95 -6.37
N SER A 36 8.36 20.89 -5.31
CA SER A 36 7.88 21.09 -3.94
C SER A 36 7.69 22.58 -3.61
N SER A 37 8.41 23.46 -4.30
CA SER A 37 8.42 24.91 -4.07
C SER A 37 7.33 25.67 -4.83
N THR A 38 6.78 25.09 -5.90
CA THR A 38 5.58 25.61 -6.57
C THR A 38 4.32 25.15 -5.84
N ALA A 39 3.96 25.88 -4.79
CA ALA A 39 2.63 25.95 -4.18
C ALA A 39 1.76 24.67 -4.33
N LYS A 40 2.17 23.58 -3.67
CA LYS A 40 1.22 22.51 -3.34
C LYS A 40 0.11 23.14 -2.51
N SER A 41 -1.01 23.44 -3.14
CA SER A 41 -2.24 23.78 -2.42
C SER A 41 -2.44 22.68 -1.39
N LYS A 42 -2.41 23.04 -0.10
CA LYS A 42 -2.66 22.09 0.98
C LYS A 42 -4.02 21.49 0.67
N LYS A 43 -4.08 20.23 0.19
CA LYS A 43 -5.37 19.54 -0.02
C LYS A 43 -6.16 19.74 1.26
N ALA A 44 -7.26 20.49 1.17
CA ALA A 44 -8.11 20.75 2.32
C ALA A 44 -8.54 19.38 2.84
N MET A 45 -8.24 19.09 4.11
CA MET A 45 -8.60 17.80 4.70
C MET A 45 -10.07 17.50 4.43
N THR A 46 -10.33 16.26 4.05
CA THR A 46 -11.70 15.84 3.76
C THR A 46 -12.52 15.95 5.05
N TYR A 47 -13.83 16.22 4.94
CA TYR A 47 -14.72 16.34 6.11
C TYR A 47 -14.64 15.12 7.06
N SER A 48 -14.48 13.92 6.50
CA SER A 48 -14.27 12.67 7.24
C SER A 48 -12.97 12.67 8.05
N GLU A 49 -11.86 13.14 7.47
CA GLU A 49 -10.56 13.24 8.15
C GLU A 49 -10.58 14.27 9.26
N LYS A 50 -11.22 15.42 9.04
CA LYS A 50 -11.38 16.48 10.05
C LYS A 50 -12.19 15.98 11.25
N ARG A 51 -13.31 15.28 11.00
CA ARG A 51 -14.13 14.66 12.06
C ARG A 51 -13.35 13.60 12.84
N ARG A 52 -12.54 12.76 12.16
CA ARG A 52 -11.72 11.74 12.82
C ARG A 52 -10.67 12.38 13.74
N ARG A 53 -10.01 13.44 13.28
CA ARG A 53 -9.02 14.18 14.06
C ARG A 53 -9.64 14.86 15.28
N ASP A 54 -10.80 15.48 15.13
CA ASP A 54 -11.51 16.12 16.26
C ASP A 54 -11.97 15.09 17.31
N MET A 55 -12.45 13.91 16.87
CA MET A 55 -12.77 12.79 17.77
C MET A 55 -11.54 12.31 18.54
N GLU A 56 -10.39 12.20 17.87
CA GLU A 56 -9.13 11.77 18.50
C GLU A 56 -8.58 12.81 19.48
N LEU A 57 -8.63 14.10 19.13
CA LEU A 57 -8.28 15.21 20.02
C LEU A 57 -9.23 15.27 21.23
N SER A 58 -10.51 15.00 21.04
CA SER A 58 -11.49 14.92 22.13
C SER A 58 -11.20 13.75 23.07
N ARG A 59 -10.84 12.57 22.53
CA ARG A 59 -10.39 11.41 23.32
C ARG A 59 -9.11 11.70 24.10
N GLN A 60 -8.14 12.39 23.49
CA GLN A 60 -6.90 12.80 24.17
C GLN A 60 -7.15 13.83 25.27
N ARG A 61 -8.08 14.78 25.06
CA ARG A 61 -8.47 15.76 26.08
C ARG A 61 -9.29 15.15 27.22
N GLY A 62 -10.12 14.15 26.92
CA GLY A 62 -10.87 13.39 27.91
C GLY A 62 -10.00 12.39 28.70
N SER A 63 -8.86 12.00 28.15
CA SER A 63 -7.88 11.13 28.82
C SER A 63 -6.94 11.96 29.69
N SER A 64 -7.30 12.17 30.97
CA SER A 64 -6.37 12.74 31.92
C SER A 64 -5.26 11.73 32.22
N LYS A 65 -3.99 12.09 31.96
CA LYS A 65 -2.84 11.29 32.39
C LYS A 65 -2.95 10.94 33.87
N SER A 66 -2.60 9.70 34.21
CA SER A 66 -2.61 9.23 35.59
C SER A 66 -1.64 10.03 36.46
N VAL A 67 -1.90 10.09 37.78
CA VAL A 67 -0.99 10.77 38.73
C VAL A 67 0.43 10.21 38.63
N ARG A 68 0.56 8.89 38.43
CA ARG A 68 1.84 8.20 38.28
C ARG A 68 2.62 8.62 37.03
N GLU A 69 1.94 8.79 35.90
CA GLU A 69 2.57 9.28 34.66
C GLU A 69 3.02 10.73 34.80
N LYS A 70 2.18 11.60 35.40
CA LYS A 70 2.54 13.00 35.64
C LYS A 70 3.75 13.14 36.58
N GLU A 71 3.80 12.32 37.64
CA GLU A 71 4.94 12.29 38.56
C GLU A 71 6.21 11.80 37.85
N ALA A 72 6.10 10.81 36.95
CA ALA A 72 7.22 10.32 36.16
C ALA A 72 7.75 11.37 35.19
N GLU A 73 6.88 12.06 34.46
CA GLU A 73 7.24 13.16 33.57
C GLU A 73 7.91 14.31 34.33
N ALA A 74 7.36 14.71 35.49
CA ALA A 74 7.95 15.74 36.34
C ALA A 74 9.34 15.33 36.88
N ARG A 75 9.50 14.05 37.23
CA ARG A 75 10.78 13.50 37.68
C ARG A 75 11.82 13.46 36.57
N GLU A 76 11.45 13.00 35.38
CA GLU A 76 12.34 13.01 34.22
C GLU A 76 12.73 14.43 33.81
N ALA A 77 11.78 15.38 33.86
CA ALA A 77 12.07 16.79 33.65
C ALA A 77 13.08 17.30 34.68
N GLY A 78 12.88 16.98 35.97
CA GLY A 78 13.81 17.36 37.05
C GLY A 78 15.20 16.73 36.92
N LEU A 79 15.28 15.46 36.50
CA LEU A 79 16.54 14.77 36.20
C LEU A 79 17.27 15.39 35.00
N LYS A 80 16.52 15.84 33.98
CA LYS A 80 17.07 16.51 32.79
C LYS A 80 17.49 17.95 33.07
N THR A 81 16.85 18.63 34.03
CA THR A 81 17.26 19.98 34.40
C THR A 81 18.59 19.96 35.16
N THR A 82 19.65 20.46 34.52
CA THR A 82 20.95 20.60 35.15
C THR A 82 20.88 21.65 36.27
N VAL A 83 21.19 21.25 37.50
CA VAL A 83 21.12 22.12 38.71
C VAL A 83 22.25 23.15 38.77
N LEU A 84 23.25 23.07 37.88
CA LEU A 84 24.41 23.99 37.79
C LEU A 84 24.12 25.22 36.90
N THR A 85 23.07 25.97 37.23
CA THR A 85 22.80 27.29 36.64
C THR A 85 23.61 28.38 37.35
N ASP A 86 23.91 29.48 36.65
CA ASP A 86 24.77 30.56 37.16
C ASP A 86 24.13 31.33 38.34
N ASP A 87 22.80 31.25 38.48
CA ASP A 87 22.03 31.79 39.61
C ASP A 87 22.14 30.96 40.90
N ASN A 88 22.72 29.76 40.82
CA ASN A 88 22.84 28.88 41.97
C ASN A 88 23.99 29.34 42.89
N LYS A 89 23.65 29.79 44.10
CA LYS A 89 24.61 30.17 45.15
C LYS A 89 25.65 29.08 45.43
N GLY A 90 25.27 27.81 45.27
CA GLY A 90 26.18 26.67 45.40
C GLY A 90 27.27 26.66 44.34
N LEU A 91 26.95 27.00 43.10
CA LEU A 91 27.94 27.14 42.02
C LEU A 91 28.87 28.33 42.31
N ALA A 92 28.34 29.46 42.79
CA ALA A 92 29.15 30.62 43.16
C ALA A 92 30.12 30.31 44.32
N MET A 93 29.71 29.49 45.30
CA MET A 93 30.61 29.01 46.35
C MET A 93 31.67 28.05 45.80
N LEU A 94 31.30 27.11 44.92
CA LEU A 94 32.24 26.19 44.26
C LEU A 94 33.29 26.94 43.43
N GLN A 95 32.87 27.95 42.66
CA GLN A 95 33.78 28.80 41.87
C GLN A 95 34.81 29.52 42.75
N LYS A 96 34.39 30.03 43.90
CA LYS A 96 35.31 30.65 44.88
C LYS A 96 36.31 29.66 45.49
N MET A 97 35.94 28.38 45.55
CA MET A 97 36.83 27.29 45.99
C MET A 97 37.72 26.73 44.86
N GLY A 98 37.71 27.36 43.67
CA GLY A 98 38.57 26.98 42.54
C GLY A 98 37.93 26.00 41.55
N PHE A 99 36.63 25.70 41.66
CA PHE A 99 35.91 24.89 40.68
C PHE A 99 35.62 25.70 39.41
N LYS A 100 36.02 25.18 38.24
CA LYS A 100 35.60 25.73 36.94
C LYS A 100 34.53 24.82 36.35
N LYS A 101 33.51 25.41 35.72
CA LYS A 101 32.41 24.67 35.07
C LYS A 101 33.00 23.68 34.05
N GLY A 102 32.74 22.39 34.24
CA GLY A 102 33.31 21.31 33.43
C GLY A 102 34.56 20.62 33.99
N MET A 103 35.03 20.98 35.19
CA MET A 103 36.09 20.24 35.87
C MET A 103 35.52 19.17 36.81
N ALA A 104 36.10 17.97 36.81
CA ALA A 104 35.79 16.97 37.82
C ALA A 104 36.46 17.35 39.17
N LEU A 105 35.76 17.12 40.27
CA LEU A 105 36.27 17.42 41.61
C LEU A 105 37.32 16.36 42.04
N GLY A 106 38.41 16.81 42.65
CA GLY A 106 39.48 15.96 43.18
C GLY A 106 40.88 16.31 42.65
N LYS A 107 41.93 15.73 43.24
CA LYS A 107 43.33 15.99 42.86
C LYS A 107 43.59 15.62 41.39
N HIS A 108 44.24 16.50 40.63
CA HIS A 108 44.76 16.17 39.31
C HIS A 108 45.98 15.25 39.49
N ASP A 109 45.85 13.97 39.14
CA ASP A 109 46.95 13.01 39.04
C ASP A 109 46.90 12.42 37.62
N ASP A 110 48.02 12.44 36.91
CA ASP A 110 48.13 12.08 35.49
C ASP A 110 48.16 10.58 35.20
N GLY A 111 48.08 9.70 36.21
CA GLY A 111 48.45 8.29 36.04
C GLY A 111 47.36 7.23 36.15
N THR A 112 46.39 7.33 37.08
CA THR A 112 45.65 6.10 37.48
C THR A 112 44.21 6.32 37.97
N ASN A 113 43.82 7.54 38.32
CA ASN A 113 42.52 7.85 38.95
C ASN A 113 41.52 8.57 38.03
N GLN A 114 41.69 8.53 36.70
CA GLN A 114 40.72 9.13 35.78
C GLN A 114 39.38 8.38 35.78
N LYS A 115 39.38 7.06 36.08
CA LYS A 115 38.17 6.21 36.06
C LYS A 115 37.18 6.47 37.20
N THR A 116 37.62 7.09 38.30
CA THR A 116 36.77 7.38 39.47
C THR A 116 36.21 8.81 39.48
N LYS A 117 36.62 9.65 38.53
CA LYS A 117 36.17 11.03 38.40
C LYS A 117 34.96 11.09 37.49
N LEU A 118 33.82 11.49 38.04
CA LEU A 118 32.58 11.67 37.29
C LEU A 118 32.34 13.16 37.05
N LEU A 119 32.11 13.52 35.79
CA LEU A 119 31.68 14.87 35.39
C LEU A 119 30.18 15.05 35.57
N GLU A 120 29.43 13.97 35.45
CA GLU A 120 27.98 13.94 35.55
C GLU A 120 27.54 13.14 36.78
N PRO A 121 26.43 13.53 37.44
CA PRO A 121 25.87 12.77 38.54
C PRO A 121 25.53 11.32 38.13
N ILE A 122 25.70 10.37 39.06
CA ILE A 122 25.32 8.97 38.85
C ILE A 122 23.82 8.90 38.59
N SER A 123 23.41 8.26 37.49
CA SER A 123 22.01 8.05 37.17
C SER A 123 21.37 7.06 38.15
N VAL A 124 20.18 7.41 38.66
CA VAL A 124 19.41 6.53 39.54
C VAL A 124 18.34 5.83 38.71
N THR A 125 18.46 4.51 38.55
CA THR A 125 17.43 3.67 37.93
C THR A 125 16.39 3.27 38.98
N MET A 126 15.25 3.96 38.99
CA MET A 126 14.12 3.61 39.85
C MET A 126 13.46 2.33 39.33
N LYS A 127 13.30 1.31 40.19
CA LYS A 127 12.60 0.08 39.83
C LYS A 127 11.09 0.34 39.68
N SER A 128 10.56 0.00 38.52
CA SER A 128 9.14 0.16 38.19
C SER A 128 8.32 -1.05 38.68
N GLY A 129 8.20 -1.24 40.00
CA GLY A 129 7.37 -2.30 40.58
C GLY A 129 8.03 -3.08 41.72
N HIS A 130 7.39 -4.19 42.11
CA HIS A 130 7.89 -5.13 43.13
C HIS A 130 8.52 -6.39 42.52
N GLY A 131 8.90 -6.34 41.23
CA GLY A 131 9.59 -7.45 40.57
C GLY A 131 10.95 -7.74 41.22
N GLY A 132 11.34 -9.02 41.22
CA GLY A 132 12.66 -9.46 41.68
C GLY A 132 13.79 -8.81 40.88
N LEU A 133 14.94 -8.62 41.52
CA LEU A 133 16.14 -8.08 40.87
C LEU A 133 16.55 -8.98 39.70
N GLY A 134 16.50 -8.48 38.46
CA GLY A 134 16.90 -9.20 37.24
C GLY A 134 15.76 -9.64 36.31
N ILE A 135 14.50 -9.64 36.79
CA ILE A 135 13.33 -10.04 35.97
C ILE A 135 13.08 -9.05 34.83
N ASP A 136 13.38 -7.77 35.03
CA ASP A 136 13.18 -6.70 34.04
C ASP A 136 13.96 -6.95 32.73
N SER A 137 15.11 -7.62 32.81
CA SER A 137 15.92 -7.93 31.61
C SER A 137 15.26 -9.01 30.74
N HIS A 138 14.80 -10.09 31.37
CA HIS A 138 14.10 -11.19 30.69
C HIS A 138 12.74 -10.74 30.18
N GLN A 139 12.00 -9.92 30.95
CA GLN A 139 10.72 -9.37 30.51
C GLN A 139 10.89 -8.49 29.27
N ARG A 140 11.93 -7.64 29.23
CA ARG A 140 12.25 -6.81 28.07
C ARG A 140 12.63 -7.64 26.83
N GLU A 141 13.29 -8.78 27.02
CA GLU A 141 13.62 -9.70 25.94
C GLU A 141 12.36 -10.41 25.39
N LEU A 142 11.47 -10.86 26.27
CA LEU A 142 10.17 -11.42 25.88
C LEU A 142 9.29 -10.41 25.14
N ASP A 143 9.24 -9.16 25.62
CA ASP A 143 8.43 -8.12 24.98
C ASP A 143 9.00 -7.77 23.59
N ARG A 144 10.32 -7.71 23.44
CA ARG A 144 10.97 -7.55 22.12
C ARG A 144 10.68 -8.73 21.18
N ALA A 145 10.67 -9.96 21.70
CA ALA A 145 10.36 -11.14 20.90
C ALA A 145 8.90 -11.11 20.41
N ARG A 146 7.94 -10.75 21.28
CA ARG A 146 6.53 -10.57 20.91
C ARG A 146 6.34 -9.47 19.88
N GLU A 147 7.00 -8.32 20.05
CA GLU A 147 6.96 -7.25 19.05
C GLU A 147 7.51 -7.71 17.69
N ALA A 148 8.58 -8.51 17.69
CA ALA A 148 9.13 -9.09 16.47
C ALA A 148 8.15 -10.08 15.81
N GLU A 149 7.48 -10.93 16.59
CA GLU A 149 6.44 -11.85 16.11
C GLU A 149 5.25 -11.09 15.49
N LEU A 150 4.76 -10.04 16.17
CA LEU A 150 3.67 -9.20 15.64
C LEU A 150 4.08 -8.51 14.35
N ASN A 151 5.30 -7.94 14.31
CA ASN A 151 5.83 -7.34 13.08
C ASN A 151 5.98 -8.36 11.96
N ASN A 152 6.37 -9.60 12.27
CA ASN A 152 6.47 -10.67 11.28
C ASN A 152 5.08 -11.09 10.77
N ALA A 153 4.08 -11.17 11.65
CA ALA A 153 2.70 -11.44 11.27
C ALA A 153 2.15 -10.34 10.35
N VAL A 154 2.40 -9.06 10.64
CA VAL A 154 2.00 -7.95 9.77
C VAL A 154 2.68 -8.05 8.39
N LYS A 155 3.97 -8.37 8.34
CA LYS A 155 4.68 -8.60 7.06
C LYS A 155 4.08 -9.76 6.26
N LEU A 156 3.74 -10.87 6.92
CA LEU A 156 3.06 -11.99 6.27
C LEU A 156 1.74 -11.54 5.62
N THR A 157 0.94 -10.74 6.33
CA THR A 157 -0.31 -10.19 5.78
C THR A 157 -0.08 -9.19 4.65
N GLU A 158 1.03 -8.45 4.66
CA GLU A 158 1.41 -7.55 3.57
C GLU A 158 1.79 -8.33 2.32
N ASP A 159 2.59 -9.39 2.46
CA ASP A 159 2.98 -10.25 1.35
C ASP A 159 1.78 -10.97 0.74
N GLU A 160 0.85 -11.48 1.56
CA GLU A 160 -0.43 -12.02 1.10
C GLU A 160 -1.24 -10.99 0.30
N TYR A 161 -1.30 -9.74 0.79
CA TYR A 161 -1.96 -8.66 0.07
C TYR A 161 -1.30 -8.36 -1.27
N ARG A 162 0.04 -8.35 -1.34
CA ARG A 162 0.79 -8.12 -2.58
C ARG A 162 0.56 -9.23 -3.60
N ILE A 163 0.55 -10.49 -3.16
CA ILE A 163 0.23 -11.64 -4.01
C ILE A 163 -1.20 -11.53 -4.54
N ALA A 164 -2.18 -11.23 -3.68
CA ALA A 164 -3.57 -11.07 -4.08
C ALA A 164 -3.77 -9.88 -5.04
N ALA A 165 -3.05 -8.77 -4.82
CA ALA A 165 -3.08 -7.61 -5.70
C ALA A 165 -2.48 -7.93 -7.07
N ALA A 166 -1.34 -8.62 -7.12
CA ALA A 166 -0.71 -9.08 -8.36
C ALA A 166 -1.64 -10.04 -9.12
N LYS A 167 -2.25 -11.00 -8.42
CA LYS A 167 -3.24 -11.92 -9.00
C LYS A 167 -4.40 -11.16 -9.65
N ARG A 168 -4.98 -10.17 -8.97
CA ARG A 168 -6.09 -9.37 -9.53
C ARG A 168 -5.71 -8.59 -10.78
N VAL A 169 -4.46 -8.11 -10.88
CA VAL A 169 -3.99 -7.42 -12.09
C VAL A 169 -3.84 -8.42 -13.23
N ASN A 170 -3.22 -9.58 -12.94
CA ASN A 170 -3.07 -10.66 -13.91
C ASN A 170 -4.43 -11.19 -14.40
N ASP A 171 -5.37 -11.46 -13.49
CA ASP A 171 -6.70 -11.96 -13.83
C ASP A 171 -7.44 -10.98 -14.75
N ARG A 172 -7.39 -9.66 -14.48
CA ARG A 172 -7.99 -8.64 -15.38
C ARG A 172 -7.34 -8.61 -16.75
N GLN A 173 -6.03 -8.82 -16.81
CA GLN A 173 -5.30 -8.87 -18.08
C GLN A 173 -5.72 -10.10 -18.89
N VAL A 174 -5.71 -11.28 -18.27
CA VAL A 174 -6.14 -12.55 -18.88
C VAL A 174 -7.60 -12.50 -19.29
N GLU A 175 -8.49 -11.90 -18.48
CA GLU A 175 -9.90 -11.68 -18.85
C GLU A 175 -10.01 -10.82 -20.11
N GLY A 176 -9.25 -9.72 -20.19
CA GLY A 176 -9.23 -8.86 -21.38
C GLY A 176 -8.73 -9.59 -22.62
N GLU A 177 -7.71 -10.43 -22.48
CA GLU A 177 -7.16 -11.28 -23.54
C GLU A 177 -8.14 -12.37 -23.96
N LEU A 178 -8.79 -13.04 -23.01
CA LEU A 178 -9.84 -14.03 -23.25
C LEU A 178 -11.01 -13.44 -24.02
N VAL A 179 -11.48 -12.24 -23.66
CA VAL A 179 -12.57 -11.58 -24.40
C VAL A 179 -12.15 -11.28 -25.83
N ARG A 180 -10.92 -10.83 -26.08
CA ARG A 180 -10.40 -10.60 -27.44
C ARG A 180 -10.31 -11.91 -28.22
N ALA A 181 -9.74 -12.95 -27.61
CA ALA A 181 -9.57 -14.26 -28.21
C ALA A 181 -10.93 -14.90 -28.55
N ARG A 182 -11.91 -14.87 -27.64
CA ARG A 182 -13.26 -15.40 -27.89
C ARG A 182 -13.97 -14.67 -29.03
N LYS A 183 -13.83 -13.34 -29.14
CA LYS A 183 -14.37 -12.57 -30.27
C LYS A 183 -13.74 -12.98 -31.60
N ALA A 184 -12.41 -13.10 -31.63
CA ALA A 184 -11.70 -13.53 -32.82
C ALA A 184 -12.12 -14.96 -33.22
N LEU A 185 -12.23 -15.86 -32.24
CA LEU A 185 -12.67 -17.24 -32.47
C LEU A 185 -14.08 -17.27 -33.04
N GLN A 186 -15.02 -16.54 -32.45
CA GLN A 186 -16.39 -16.45 -32.96
C GLN A 186 -16.42 -15.95 -34.42
N GLN A 187 -15.68 -14.90 -34.76
CA GLN A 187 -15.65 -14.37 -36.13
C GLN A 187 -15.07 -15.38 -37.12
N LEU A 188 -14.02 -16.10 -36.73
CA LEU A 188 -13.38 -17.10 -37.58
C LEU A 188 -14.26 -18.35 -37.73
N ASP A 189 -14.90 -18.79 -36.64
CA ASP A 189 -15.89 -19.88 -36.63
C ASP A 189 -17.09 -19.56 -37.50
N GLU A 190 -17.66 -18.35 -37.40
CA GLU A 190 -18.75 -17.88 -38.26
C GLU A 190 -18.33 -17.90 -39.74
N SER A 191 -17.10 -17.47 -40.05
CA SER A 191 -16.57 -17.51 -41.42
C SER A 191 -16.35 -18.92 -41.95
N ALA A 192 -16.09 -19.89 -41.05
CA ALA A 192 -15.94 -21.30 -41.37
C ALA A 192 -17.27 -22.06 -41.38
N GLY A 193 -18.38 -21.40 -41.02
CA GLY A 193 -19.73 -21.99 -41.00
C GLY A 193 -20.05 -22.80 -39.73
N VAL A 194 -19.28 -22.63 -38.65
CA VAL A 194 -19.57 -23.22 -37.33
C VAL A 194 -20.61 -22.34 -36.65
N SER A 195 -21.78 -22.92 -36.32
CA SER A 195 -22.93 -22.15 -35.84
C SER A 195 -22.95 -21.86 -34.34
N GLN A 196 -22.30 -22.72 -33.53
CA GLN A 196 -22.21 -22.54 -32.07
C GLN A 196 -21.08 -23.40 -31.50
N SER A 197 -20.25 -22.81 -30.66
CA SER A 197 -19.19 -23.50 -29.91
C SER A 197 -19.28 -23.10 -28.44
N ASP A 198 -19.03 -24.05 -27.53
CA ASP A 198 -19.01 -23.83 -26.08
C ASP A 198 -17.98 -22.77 -25.65
N MET A 199 -17.00 -22.48 -26.52
CA MET A 199 -15.92 -21.52 -26.27
C MET A 199 -16.31 -20.07 -26.60
N TRP A 200 -17.47 -19.84 -27.20
CA TRP A 200 -17.93 -18.50 -27.56
C TRP A 200 -18.21 -17.65 -26.33
N ILE A 201 -18.40 -16.35 -26.55
CA ILE A 201 -18.90 -15.48 -25.49
C ILE A 201 -20.33 -15.93 -25.21
N SER A 202 -20.55 -16.60 -24.08
CA SER A 202 -21.89 -16.84 -23.54
C SER A 202 -22.58 -15.48 -23.53
N GLU A 203 -23.66 -15.34 -24.31
CA GLU A 203 -24.36 -14.06 -24.42
C GLU A 203 -24.60 -13.52 -23.02
N PRO A 204 -24.27 -12.24 -22.75
CA PRO A 204 -24.51 -11.69 -21.43
C PRO A 204 -25.99 -11.92 -21.11
N LYS A 205 -26.29 -12.63 -20.01
CA LYS A 205 -27.67 -12.84 -19.53
C LYS A 205 -28.39 -11.52 -19.72
N GLN A 206 -29.32 -11.46 -20.68
CA GLN A 206 -29.87 -10.18 -21.10
C GLN A 206 -30.43 -9.53 -19.84
N ARG A 207 -29.87 -8.38 -19.46
CA ARG A 207 -30.48 -7.62 -18.38
C ARG A 207 -31.88 -7.28 -18.86
N PRO A 208 -32.93 -7.66 -18.13
CA PRO A 208 -34.28 -7.32 -18.53
C PRO A 208 -34.33 -5.81 -18.80
N PRO A 209 -35.05 -5.37 -19.85
CA PRO A 209 -35.19 -3.96 -20.17
C PRO A 209 -35.45 -3.12 -18.91
N LYS A 210 -34.82 -1.94 -18.83
CA LYS A 210 -34.86 -1.09 -17.63
C LYS A 210 -36.30 -0.73 -17.18
N ASP A 211 -37.24 -0.73 -18.12
CA ASP A 211 -38.67 -0.47 -17.90
C ASP A 211 -39.47 -1.72 -17.46
N GLU A 212 -38.86 -2.91 -17.50
CA GLU A 212 -39.40 -4.20 -17.03
C GLU A 212 -38.74 -4.66 -15.72
N LEU A 213 -38.04 -3.78 -15.01
CA LEU A 213 -37.71 -4.05 -13.62
C LEU A 213 -39.00 -3.94 -12.82
N ASP A 214 -39.82 -4.99 -12.85
CA ASP A 214 -40.98 -5.12 -11.99
C ASP A 214 -40.46 -5.15 -10.55
N LEU A 215 -40.37 -3.95 -9.98
CA LEU A 215 -39.93 -3.69 -8.62
C LEU A 215 -40.76 -4.51 -7.64
N MET A 216 -41.97 -4.91 -8.02
CA MET A 216 -42.84 -5.78 -7.24
C MET A 216 -42.31 -7.22 -7.21
N ASN A 217 -41.86 -7.77 -8.34
CA ASN A 217 -41.20 -9.07 -8.41
C ASN A 217 -39.80 -9.07 -7.77
N VAL A 218 -38.98 -8.03 -8.00
CA VAL A 218 -37.67 -7.90 -7.35
C VAL A 218 -37.83 -7.78 -5.84
N ARG A 219 -38.80 -6.98 -5.38
CA ARG A 219 -39.15 -6.88 -3.97
C ARG A 219 -39.63 -8.25 -3.45
N GLN A 220 -40.53 -8.93 -4.15
CA GLN A 220 -41.06 -10.22 -3.72
C GLN A 220 -39.97 -11.30 -3.66
N GLN A 221 -39.02 -11.31 -4.60
CA GLN A 221 -37.83 -12.17 -4.54
C GLN A 221 -36.94 -11.83 -3.35
N VAL A 222 -36.65 -10.54 -3.11
CA VAL A 222 -35.89 -10.12 -1.94
C VAL A 222 -36.60 -10.53 -0.64
N PHE A 223 -37.93 -10.38 -0.56
CA PHE A 223 -38.72 -10.82 0.60
C PHE A 223 -38.69 -12.34 0.77
N LYS A 224 -38.86 -13.13 -0.30
CA LYS A 224 -38.77 -14.60 -0.26
C LYS A 224 -37.37 -15.06 0.17
N ASN A 225 -36.32 -14.44 -0.35
CA ASN A 225 -34.94 -14.75 0.03
C ASN A 225 -34.66 -14.38 1.49
N TYR A 226 -35.24 -13.27 1.96
CA TYR A 226 -35.16 -12.88 3.37
C TYR A 226 -35.90 -13.89 4.26
N GLU A 227 -37.09 -14.34 3.86
CA GLU A 227 -37.87 -15.35 4.58
C GLU A 227 -37.17 -16.70 4.63
N ALA A 228 -36.54 -17.13 3.52
CA ALA A 228 -35.70 -18.32 3.48
C ALA A 228 -34.48 -18.23 4.43
N TYR A 229 -33.80 -17.08 4.46
CA TYR A 229 -32.67 -16.85 5.36
C TYR A 229 -33.06 -16.95 6.85
N TYR A 230 -34.21 -16.38 7.24
CA TYR A 230 -34.70 -16.53 8.61
C TYR A 230 -35.30 -17.90 8.91
N ALA A 231 -35.83 -18.60 7.89
CA ALA A 231 -36.25 -19.99 8.02
C ALA A 231 -35.04 -20.90 8.29
N GLU A 232 -33.93 -20.75 7.55
CA GLU A 232 -32.66 -21.47 7.79
C GLU A 232 -32.12 -21.22 9.21
N LEU A 233 -32.15 -19.97 9.70
CA LEU A 233 -31.81 -19.61 11.08
C LEU A 233 -32.80 -20.17 12.12
N ALA A 234 -34.02 -20.54 11.71
CA ALA A 234 -35.03 -21.13 12.60
C ALA A 234 -34.98 -22.67 12.64
N VAL A 235 -34.18 -23.33 11.78
CA VAL A 235 -34.00 -24.79 11.76
C VAL A 235 -32.72 -25.24 12.49
N ASP A 236 -32.45 -24.70 13.68
CA ASP A 236 -31.57 -25.36 14.67
C ASP A 236 -32.31 -26.49 15.43
N GLY A 237 -33.13 -27.25 14.70
CA GLY A 237 -34.03 -28.25 15.29
C GLY A 237 -34.67 -29.16 14.24
N GLU A 238 -33.85 -30.08 13.70
CA GLU A 238 -34.26 -31.42 13.25
C GLU A 238 -35.35 -31.50 12.15
N SER A 239 -34.94 -31.56 10.87
CA SER A 239 -35.45 -32.53 9.89
C SER A 239 -34.70 -32.40 8.55
N GLY A 240 -34.45 -33.56 7.92
CA GLY A 240 -33.58 -33.71 6.76
C GLY A 240 -34.04 -32.93 5.53
N ASP A 241 -33.04 -32.33 4.87
CA ASP A 241 -33.15 -31.59 3.63
C ASP A 241 -33.17 -32.56 2.45
N GLU A 242 -34.36 -32.85 1.91
CA GLU A 242 -34.53 -33.25 0.51
C GLU A 242 -34.78 -31.97 -0.29
N ARG A 243 -33.71 -31.18 -0.53
CA ARG A 243 -33.76 -30.06 -1.47
C ARG A 243 -33.64 -30.63 -2.88
N GLU A 244 -34.73 -30.58 -3.64
CA GLU A 244 -34.64 -30.56 -5.10
C GLU A 244 -33.92 -29.27 -5.49
N GLU A 245 -32.61 -29.36 -5.70
CA GLU A 245 -31.83 -28.35 -6.41
C GLU A 245 -32.39 -28.28 -7.83
N ASN A 246 -33.12 -27.21 -8.12
CA ASN A 246 -33.50 -26.88 -9.48
C ASN A 246 -32.23 -26.36 -10.19
N GLU A 247 -31.39 -27.31 -10.62
CA GLU A 247 -30.22 -27.09 -11.46
C GLU A 247 -30.69 -26.61 -12.84
N GLU A 248 -30.99 -25.33 -12.96
CA GLU A 248 -30.92 -24.63 -14.25
C GLU A 248 -29.47 -24.14 -14.46
N ASP A 249 -28.51 -25.02 -14.21
CA ASP A 249 -27.08 -24.77 -14.38
C ASP A 249 -26.71 -24.93 -15.85
N GLY A 250 -27.02 -23.91 -16.64
CA GLY A 250 -26.51 -23.73 -18.00
C GLY A 250 -25.00 -23.43 -18.05
N GLU A 251 -24.23 -23.81 -17.03
CA GLU A 251 -22.78 -23.65 -16.99
C GLU A 251 -22.12 -24.82 -17.74
N THR A 252 -21.47 -24.49 -18.86
CA THR A 252 -20.72 -25.48 -19.64
C THR A 252 -19.50 -25.98 -18.85
N ALA A 253 -18.95 -27.14 -19.24
CA ALA A 253 -17.68 -27.61 -18.66
C ALA A 253 -16.54 -26.59 -18.85
N PHE A 254 -16.63 -25.76 -19.89
CA PHE A 254 -15.71 -24.67 -20.16
C PHE A 254 -15.89 -23.51 -19.17
N ASP A 255 -17.12 -23.19 -18.74
CA ASP A 255 -17.39 -22.11 -17.79
C ASP A 255 -16.89 -22.42 -16.37
N ARG A 256 -16.79 -23.69 -15.98
CA ARG A 256 -16.25 -24.11 -14.68
C ARG A 256 -14.71 -24.07 -14.57
N MET A 257 -14.01 -23.88 -15.68
CA MET A 257 -12.55 -23.88 -15.73
C MET A 257 -11.95 -22.53 -15.24
N GLU A 258 -10.69 -22.54 -14.78
CA GLU A 258 -10.00 -21.30 -14.40
C GLU A 258 -9.80 -20.36 -15.60
N LEU A 259 -9.70 -19.05 -15.36
CA LEU A 259 -9.57 -18.02 -16.39
C LEU A 259 -8.37 -18.26 -17.33
N HIS A 260 -7.24 -18.65 -16.74
CA HIS A 260 -6.02 -18.94 -17.48
C HIS A 260 -6.19 -20.13 -18.41
N ASP A 261 -6.80 -21.21 -17.92
CA ASP A 261 -7.00 -22.44 -18.70
C ASP A 261 -8.04 -22.23 -19.82
N LYS A 262 -9.09 -21.44 -19.55
CA LYS A 262 -10.05 -20.98 -20.57
C LYS A 262 -9.34 -20.25 -21.70
N PHE A 263 -8.45 -19.32 -21.35
CA PHE A 263 -7.67 -18.58 -22.34
C PHE A 263 -6.74 -19.50 -23.12
N ALA A 264 -6.00 -20.38 -22.45
CA ALA A 264 -5.10 -21.33 -23.08
C ALA A 264 -5.81 -22.22 -24.11
N LEU A 265 -7.02 -22.70 -23.80
CA LEU A 265 -7.80 -23.52 -24.71
C LEU A 265 -8.26 -22.75 -25.96
N VAL A 266 -8.84 -21.56 -25.79
CA VAL A 266 -9.27 -20.70 -26.90
C VAL A 266 -8.07 -20.30 -27.76
N HIS A 267 -6.98 -19.92 -27.11
CA HIS A 267 -5.75 -19.52 -27.77
C HIS A 267 -5.14 -20.69 -28.58
N HIS A 268 -5.15 -21.91 -28.02
CA HIS A 268 -4.70 -23.10 -28.73
C HIS A 268 -5.56 -23.39 -29.97
N GLN A 269 -6.88 -23.25 -29.87
CA GLN A 269 -7.77 -23.45 -31.02
C GLN A 269 -7.55 -22.42 -32.13
N LEU A 270 -7.40 -21.14 -31.77
CA LEU A 270 -7.07 -20.07 -32.72
C LEU A 270 -5.77 -20.36 -33.48
N ARG A 271 -4.75 -20.86 -32.79
CA ARG A 271 -3.44 -21.15 -33.41
C ARG A 271 -3.41 -22.43 -34.23
N SER A 272 -4.06 -23.50 -33.75
CA SER A 272 -4.00 -24.81 -34.39
C SER A 272 -4.96 -24.95 -35.59
N VAL A 273 -6.17 -24.38 -35.49
CA VAL A 273 -7.21 -24.52 -36.52
C VAL A 273 -7.16 -23.38 -37.52
N TYR A 274 -7.09 -22.14 -37.03
CA TYR A 274 -7.20 -20.96 -37.87
C TYR A 274 -5.87 -20.30 -38.20
N PHE A 275 -4.76 -20.81 -37.64
CA PHE A 275 -3.46 -20.18 -37.72
C PHE A 275 -3.53 -18.67 -37.43
N TYR A 276 -4.23 -18.27 -36.36
CA TYR A 276 -4.41 -16.88 -35.97
C TYR A 276 -3.64 -16.56 -34.69
N CYS A 277 -2.93 -15.42 -34.67
CA CYS A 277 -2.27 -14.90 -33.47
C CYS A 277 -3.01 -13.66 -32.95
N ILE A 278 -3.41 -13.68 -31.67
CA ILE A 278 -4.15 -12.58 -31.05
C ILE A 278 -3.29 -11.32 -30.80
N TRP A 279 -1.96 -11.48 -30.71
CA TRP A 279 -1.04 -10.38 -30.43
C TRP A 279 -0.53 -9.72 -31.71
N CYS A 280 -0.21 -10.51 -32.75
CA CYS A 280 0.10 -9.98 -34.07
C CYS A 280 -1.14 -9.40 -34.76
N GLY A 281 -2.33 -9.95 -34.49
CA GLY A 281 -3.58 -9.54 -35.11
C GLY A 281 -3.80 -10.12 -36.51
N ASP A 282 -2.94 -11.03 -36.97
CA ASP A 282 -2.94 -11.59 -38.33
C ASP A 282 -3.21 -13.09 -38.38
N ARG A 283 -3.69 -13.54 -39.55
CA ARG A 283 -3.91 -14.94 -39.89
C ARG A 283 -2.83 -15.42 -40.86
N TYR A 284 -2.23 -16.56 -40.56
CA TYR A 284 -1.24 -17.24 -41.41
C TYR A 284 -1.91 -18.29 -42.30
N LYS A 285 -1.22 -18.76 -43.34
CA LYS A 285 -1.75 -19.76 -44.27
C LYS A 285 -1.58 -21.18 -43.73
N ASP A 286 -0.41 -21.45 -43.14
CA ASP A 286 0.00 -22.77 -42.65
C ASP A 286 0.72 -22.66 -41.30
N SER A 287 0.76 -23.77 -40.54
CA SER A 287 1.49 -23.86 -39.27
C SER A 287 2.95 -23.42 -39.37
N LYS A 288 3.62 -23.73 -40.48
CA LYS A 288 5.04 -23.37 -40.70
C LYS A 288 5.25 -21.87 -40.86
N GLU A 289 4.34 -21.19 -41.57
CA GLU A 289 4.40 -19.74 -41.75
C GLU A 289 4.15 -19.03 -40.41
N MET A 290 3.26 -19.58 -39.58
CA MET A 290 3.06 -19.09 -38.22
C MET A 290 4.34 -19.21 -37.38
N GLU A 291 5.02 -20.35 -37.39
CA GLU A 291 6.25 -20.57 -36.60
C GLU A 291 7.41 -19.66 -37.04
N GLU A 292 7.47 -19.29 -38.32
CA GLU A 292 8.52 -18.42 -38.87
C GLU A 292 8.23 -16.93 -38.66
N LEU A 293 6.97 -16.51 -38.72
CA LEU A 293 6.58 -15.09 -38.68
C LEU A 293 6.07 -14.62 -37.31
N CYS A 294 5.56 -15.53 -36.47
CA CYS A 294 5.05 -15.18 -35.14
C CYS A 294 6.18 -15.28 -34.12
N PRO A 295 6.48 -14.21 -33.35
CA PRO A 295 7.54 -14.21 -32.32
C PRO A 295 7.41 -15.32 -31.29
N GLY A 296 6.18 -15.74 -30.95
CA GLY A 296 5.93 -16.86 -30.07
C GLY A 296 4.45 -17.08 -29.73
N PRO A 297 4.14 -18.01 -28.82
CA PRO A 297 2.77 -18.27 -28.37
C PRO A 297 2.39 -17.50 -27.10
N THR A 298 3.28 -16.70 -26.52
CA THR A 298 2.98 -15.92 -25.32
C THR A 298 2.94 -14.44 -25.62
N ARG A 299 2.29 -13.68 -24.74
CA ARG A 299 2.27 -12.22 -24.84
C ARG A 299 3.67 -11.61 -24.75
N GLU A 300 4.50 -12.13 -23.85
CA GLU A 300 5.85 -11.62 -23.59
C GLU A 300 6.72 -11.64 -24.85
N ASP A 301 6.50 -12.62 -25.74
CA ASP A 301 7.19 -12.72 -27.03
C ASP A 301 6.88 -11.54 -27.98
N HIS A 302 5.86 -10.74 -27.70
CA HIS A 302 5.36 -9.66 -28.57
C HIS A 302 5.44 -8.27 -27.93
N ASP A 303 5.94 -8.14 -26.70
CA ASP A 303 5.98 -6.87 -25.94
C ASP A 303 7.30 -6.07 -26.18
N GLU A 304 7.91 -6.16 -27.38
CA GLU A 304 9.11 -5.38 -27.80
C GLU A 304 8.79 -4.02 -28.45
#